data_AF-A0A8D0AXY2-F1
#
_entry.id   AF-A0A8D0AXY2-F1
#
_cell.length_a   1.000
_cell.length_b   1.000
_cell.length_c   1.000
_cell.angle_alpha   90.00
_cell.angle_beta   90.00
_cell.angle_gamma   90.00
#
_symmetry.space_group_name_H-M   'P 1'
#
loop_
_entity.id
_entity.type
_entity.pdbx_description
1 polymer ?
#
loop_
_entity_poly.entity_id
_entity_poly.type
_entity_poly.pdbx_seq_one_letter_code
_entity_poly.pdbx_strand_id
1 'polypeptide(L)'
;MHKAGLAEIQEAVRKPGENATLSLHGSLVVPDLCSVNLDPKRWETPHQFNPDHFLDKDGKFNSRDDFFPYGAGDRVCPGEQLAKIELFVFLTSLLRVFSFRLPKGVKKSTLQILENSYHVSSQSSLLQAKHS
;
A
#
# COMPACT_ATOMS: atom_id res chain seq x y z
N MET A 1 4.27 -20.15 -7.68
CA MET A 1 4.90 -18.82 -7.55
C MET A 1 4.28 -17.95 -6.43
N HIS A 2 3.21 -18.42 -5.78
CA HIS A 2 2.44 -17.84 -4.66
C HIS A 2 3.15 -17.61 -3.30
N LYS A 3 4.49 -17.64 -3.25
CA LYS A 3 5.26 -17.55 -1.99
C LYS A 3 6.38 -16.52 -2.02
N ALA A 4 6.61 -15.85 -3.15
CA ALA A 4 7.81 -15.05 -3.34
C ALA A 4 7.76 -13.70 -2.59
N GLY A 5 6.62 -12.98 -2.62
CA GLY A 5 6.53 -11.63 -2.01
C GLY A 5 6.58 -11.63 -0.48
N LEU A 6 5.86 -12.56 0.16
CA LEU A 6 5.91 -12.76 1.62
C LEU A 6 7.25 -13.30 2.08
N ALA A 7 7.86 -14.20 1.29
CA ALA A 7 9.19 -14.73 1.59
C ALA A 7 10.23 -13.62 1.53
N GLU A 8 10.22 -12.69 0.58
CA GLU A 8 11.21 -11.59 0.52
C GLU A 8 11.15 -10.67 1.74
N ILE A 9 9.95 -10.32 2.22
CA ILE A 9 9.78 -9.43 3.39
C ILE A 9 10.13 -10.16 4.69
N GLN A 10 9.74 -11.44 4.82
CA GLN A 10 10.14 -12.27 5.97
C GLN A 10 11.63 -12.61 5.94
N GLU A 11 12.23 -12.79 4.77
CA GLU A 11 13.65 -13.09 4.58
C GLU A 11 14.52 -11.86 4.83
N ALA A 12 14.08 -10.64 4.52
CA ALA A 12 14.81 -9.42 4.91
C ALA A 12 14.88 -9.24 6.45
N VAL A 13 13.90 -9.77 7.19
CA VAL A 13 13.92 -9.82 8.66
C VAL A 13 14.69 -11.04 9.19
N ARG A 14 14.75 -12.14 8.42
CA ARG A 14 15.30 -13.44 8.87
C ARG A 14 16.72 -13.75 8.38
N LYS A 15 17.18 -13.19 7.27
CA LYS A 15 18.53 -13.41 6.72
C LYS A 15 19.20 -12.08 6.39
N PRO A 16 20.01 -11.57 7.32
CA PRO A 16 21.09 -10.68 6.94
C PRO A 16 21.98 -11.44 5.93
N GLY A 17 22.35 -10.78 4.84
CA GLY A 17 23.31 -11.34 3.90
C GLY A 17 24.57 -11.80 4.63
N GLU A 18 25.13 -12.92 4.17
CA GLU A 18 26.47 -13.39 4.52
C GLU A 18 27.39 -12.16 4.57
N ASN A 19 27.90 -11.84 5.77
CA ASN A 19 28.76 -10.68 6.14
C ASN A 19 28.11 -9.47 6.85
N ALA A 20 26.82 -9.49 7.23
CA ALA A 20 26.25 -8.42 8.05
C ALA A 20 25.43 -8.96 9.24
N THR A 21 26.11 -9.40 10.31
CA THR A 21 25.45 -9.59 11.61
C THR A 21 25.09 -8.21 12.19
N LEU A 22 24.01 -7.61 11.69
CA LEU A 22 23.36 -6.48 12.37
C LEU A 22 22.60 -7.07 13.56
N SER A 23 23.26 -7.07 14.72
CA SER A 23 22.58 -7.34 15.99
C SER A 23 21.61 -6.19 16.28
N LEU A 24 20.36 -6.33 15.84
CA LEU A 24 19.25 -5.40 16.10
C LEU A 24 18.72 -5.53 17.54
N HIS A 25 19.54 -6.03 18.47
CA HIS A 25 19.13 -6.28 19.84
C HIS A 25 18.79 -4.97 20.54
N GLY A 26 17.49 -4.75 20.80
CA GLY A 26 16.97 -3.50 21.36
C GLY A 26 16.63 -2.42 20.33
N SER A 27 16.73 -2.70 19.02
CA SER A 27 16.32 -1.78 17.96
C SER A 27 14.85 -1.93 17.61
N LEU A 28 14.14 -0.81 17.45
CA LEU A 28 12.78 -0.80 16.91
C LEU A 28 12.84 -0.91 15.38
N VAL A 29 12.22 -1.96 14.82
CA VAL A 29 12.03 -2.12 13.38
C VAL A 29 10.58 -1.78 13.04
N VAL A 30 10.38 -0.81 12.15
CA VAL A 30 9.06 -0.40 11.66
C VAL A 30 8.98 -0.69 10.16
N PRO A 31 8.07 -1.56 9.69
CA PRO A 31 7.90 -1.81 8.28
C PRO A 31 7.25 -0.61 7.57
N ASP A 32 7.83 -0.17 6.47
CA ASP A 32 7.23 0.83 5.59
C ASP A 32 6.38 0.14 4.51
N LEU A 33 5.09 0.01 4.80
CA LEU A 33 4.13 -0.59 3.87
C LEU A 33 3.85 0.34 2.68
N CYS A 34 3.98 1.66 2.84
CA CYS A 34 3.74 2.62 1.76
C CYS A 34 4.76 2.44 0.64
N SER A 35 6.04 2.28 1.00
CA SER A 35 7.11 2.02 0.03
C SER A 35 6.84 0.80 -0.84
N VAL A 36 6.30 -0.29 -0.28
CA VAL A 36 5.96 -1.50 -1.06
C VAL A 36 4.77 -1.26 -2.00
N ASN A 37 3.73 -0.56 -1.53
CA ASN A 37 2.54 -0.27 -2.33
C ASN A 37 2.78 0.77 -3.43
N LEU A 38 3.87 1.54 -3.35
CA LEU A 38 4.26 2.56 -4.34
C LEU A 38 5.51 2.18 -5.15
N ASP A 39 6.05 0.97 -4.97
CA ASP A 39 7.26 0.52 -5.68
C ASP A 39 6.98 0.29 -7.18
N PRO A 40 7.62 1.05 -8.10
CA PRO A 40 7.43 0.86 -9.54
C PRO A 40 7.96 -0.48 -10.07
N LYS A 41 8.75 -1.22 -9.28
CA LYS A 41 9.16 -2.59 -9.64
C LYS A 41 8.05 -3.61 -9.39
N ARG A 42 7.09 -3.29 -8.51
CA ARG A 42 5.97 -4.17 -8.15
C ARG A 42 4.69 -3.73 -8.86
N TRP A 43 4.49 -2.45 -9.05
CA TRP A 43 3.27 -1.89 -9.64
C TRP A 43 3.58 -1.11 -10.92
N GLU A 44 2.84 -1.37 -12.00
CA GLU A 44 3.05 -0.72 -13.29
C GLU A 44 2.73 0.78 -13.25
N THR A 45 1.68 1.15 -12.52
CA THR A 45 1.27 2.56 -12.31
C THR A 45 1.04 2.85 -10.82
N PRO A 46 2.09 2.92 -9.97
CA PRO A 46 1.95 2.94 -8.51
C PRO A 46 1.23 4.19 -7.96
N HIS A 47 1.36 5.31 -8.65
CA HIS A 47 0.75 6.59 -8.26
C HIS A 47 -0.60 6.85 -8.94
N GLN A 48 -1.17 5.85 -9.62
CA GLN A 48 -2.47 5.96 -10.26
C GLN A 48 -3.41 4.92 -9.69
N PHE A 49 -4.66 5.32 -9.45
CA PHE A 49 -5.71 4.36 -9.17
C PHE A 49 -5.96 3.50 -10.42
N ASN A 50 -5.41 2.29 -10.41
CA ASN A 50 -5.50 1.33 -11.50
C ASN A 50 -6.05 -0.02 -10.99
N PRO A 51 -7.36 -0.27 -11.13
CA PRO A 51 -7.97 -1.55 -10.75
C PRO A 51 -7.41 -2.76 -11.49
N ASP A 52 -6.88 -2.55 -12.70
CA ASP A 52 -6.38 -3.65 -13.56
C ASP A 52 -5.14 -4.32 -12.97
N HIS A 53 -4.46 -3.69 -12.01
CA HIS A 53 -3.39 -4.34 -11.25
C HIS A 53 -3.87 -5.61 -10.52
N PHE A 54 -5.18 -5.75 -10.26
CA PHE A 54 -5.77 -6.91 -9.59
C PHE A 54 -6.45 -7.88 -10.55
N LEU A 55 -6.20 -7.76 -11.85
CA LEU A 55 -6.78 -8.63 -12.87
C LEU A 55 -5.67 -9.42 -13.59
N ASP A 56 -5.94 -10.70 -13.88
CA ASP A 56 -5.09 -11.48 -14.77
C ASP A 56 -5.40 -11.20 -16.26
N LYS A 57 -4.70 -11.89 -17.17
CA LYS A 57 -4.86 -11.72 -18.62
C LYS A 57 -6.26 -12.06 -19.13
N ASP A 58 -7.02 -12.85 -18.37
CA ASP A 58 -8.38 -13.25 -18.70
C ASP A 58 -9.42 -12.35 -18.00
N GLY A 59 -8.97 -11.30 -17.29
CA GLY A 59 -9.82 -10.37 -16.55
C GLY A 59 -10.36 -10.94 -15.23
N LYS A 60 -9.79 -12.03 -14.72
CA LYS A 60 -10.18 -12.59 -13.42
C LYS A 60 -9.42 -11.93 -12.30
N PHE A 61 -10.08 -11.80 -11.15
CA PHE A 61 -9.46 -11.24 -9.96
C PHE A 61 -8.26 -12.08 -9.52
N ASN A 62 -7.13 -11.41 -9.38
CA ASN A 62 -5.88 -11.96 -8.90
C ASN A 62 -5.42 -11.16 -7.68
N SER A 63 -5.49 -11.80 -6.51
CA SER A 63 -4.95 -11.22 -5.28
C SER A 63 -3.42 -11.15 -5.40
N ARG A 64 -2.86 -9.96 -5.25
CA ARG A 64 -1.41 -9.77 -5.31
C ARG A 64 -0.79 -9.93 -3.94
N ASP A 65 0.26 -10.75 -3.87
CA ASP A 65 1.04 -10.96 -2.64
C ASP A 65 1.76 -9.68 -2.19
N ASP A 66 1.92 -8.67 -3.06
CA ASP A 66 2.58 -7.39 -2.73
C ASP A 66 1.62 -6.34 -2.13
N PHE A 67 0.34 -6.69 -1.96
CA PHE A 67 -0.69 -5.77 -1.49
C PHE A 67 -1.00 -5.99 -0.01
N PHE A 68 -0.45 -5.12 0.84
CA PHE A 68 -0.53 -5.26 2.31
C PHE A 68 -1.22 -4.09 3.03
N PRO A 69 -2.41 -3.61 2.62
CA PRO A 69 -3.08 -2.50 3.30
C PRO A 69 -3.50 -2.84 4.75
N TYR A 70 -3.53 -4.13 5.11
CA TYR A 70 -3.91 -4.63 6.43
C TYR A 70 -2.73 -5.29 7.18
N GLY A 71 -1.50 -5.11 6.70
CA GLY A 71 -0.32 -5.81 7.21
C GLY A 71 -0.17 -7.22 6.65
N ALA A 72 0.68 -8.03 7.29
CA ALA A 72 1.02 -9.38 6.85
C ALA A 72 1.43 -10.29 8.03
N GLY A 73 1.44 -11.60 7.82
CA GLY A 73 1.87 -12.60 8.80
C GLY A 73 0.94 -12.70 10.02
N ASP A 74 1.48 -13.19 11.14
CA ASP A 74 0.68 -13.47 12.35
C ASP A 74 0.05 -12.23 13.00
N ARG A 75 0.50 -11.04 12.58
CA ARG A 75 0.05 -9.74 13.08
C ARG A 75 -0.79 -8.99 12.03
N VAL A 76 -1.25 -9.69 10.98
CA VAL A 76 -2.22 -9.15 10.01
C VAL A 76 -3.48 -8.67 10.75
N CYS A 77 -4.09 -7.59 10.24
CA CYS A 77 -5.27 -7.00 10.88
C CYS A 77 -6.39 -8.04 11.02
N PRO A 78 -6.89 -8.32 12.23
CA PRO A 78 -8.00 -9.26 12.42
C PRO A 78 -9.30 -8.77 11.74
N GLY A 79 -9.40 -7.47 11.45
CA GLY A 79 -10.53 -6.87 10.75
C GLY A 79 -10.44 -6.87 9.23
N GLU A 80 -9.41 -7.47 8.61
CA GLU A 80 -9.22 -7.44 7.14
C GLU A 80 -10.47 -7.90 6.37
N GLN A 81 -11.04 -9.04 6.77
CA GLN A 81 -12.20 -9.59 6.07
C GLN A 81 -13.44 -8.71 6.22
N LEU A 82 -13.66 -8.18 7.43
CA LEU A 82 -14.77 -7.27 7.71
C LEU A 82 -14.62 -5.98 6.87
N ALA A 83 -13.44 -5.37 6.87
CA ALA A 83 -13.17 -4.15 6.12
C ALA A 83 -13.39 -4.33 4.61
N LYS A 84 -12.98 -5.47 4.04
CA LYS A 84 -13.23 -5.78 2.62
C LYS A 84 -14.72 -5.89 2.30
N ILE A 85 -15.49 -6.57 3.15
CA ILE A 85 -16.94 -6.73 3.00
C ILE A 85 -17.64 -5.37 3.12
N GLU A 86 -17.31 -4.61 4.16
CA GLU A 86 -17.89 -3.29 4.39
C GLU A 86 -17.59 -2.34 3.23
N LEU A 87 -16.35 -2.30 2.74
CA LEU A 87 -15.98 -1.47 1.60
C LEU A 87 -16.77 -1.84 0.34
N PHE A 88 -16.91 -3.14 0.07
CA PHE A 88 -17.70 -3.62 -1.08
C PHE A 88 -19.17 -3.23 -0.96
N VAL A 89 -19.79 -3.49 0.19
CA VAL A 89 -21.21 -3.17 0.43
C VAL A 89 -21.44 -1.66 0.35
N PHE A 90 -20.57 -0.87 0.98
CA PHE A 90 -20.65 0.58 0.97
C PHE A 90 -20.54 1.14 -0.45
N LEU A 91 -19.49 0.77 -1.17
CA LEU A 91 -19.24 1.28 -2.53
C LEU A 91 -20.35 0.85 -3.50
N THR A 92 -20.76 -0.42 -3.47
CA THR A 92 -21.82 -0.90 -4.37
C THR A 92 -23.17 -0.27 -4.07
N SER A 93 -23.47 0.01 -2.79
CA SER A 93 -24.69 0.71 -2.39
C SER A 93 -24.70 2.14 -2.90
N LEU A 94 -23.56 2.85 -2.79
CA LEU A 94 -23.40 4.19 -3.33
C LEU A 94 -23.57 4.22 -4.86
N LEU A 95 -22.89 3.32 -5.58
CA LEU A 95 -22.94 3.27 -7.05
C LEU A 95 -24.31 2.83 -7.58
N ARG A 96 -25.08 2.05 -6.81
CA ARG A 96 -26.43 1.62 -7.19
C ARG A 96 -27.45 2.76 -7.07
N VAL A 97 -27.34 3.57 -6.02
CA VAL A 97 -28.34 4.60 -5.69
C VAL A 97 -28.00 5.95 -6.33
N PHE A 98 -26.72 6.29 -6.41
CA PHE A 98 -26.27 7.61 -6.82
C PHE A 98 -25.57 7.58 -8.19
N SER A 99 -25.82 8.61 -8.99
CA SER A 99 -25.03 8.92 -10.17
C SER A 99 -24.07 10.05 -9.86
N PHE A 100 -22.78 9.73 -9.79
CA PHE A 100 -21.72 10.70 -9.48
C PHE A 100 -21.38 11.54 -10.71
N ARG A 101 -21.38 12.87 -10.57
CA ARG A 101 -20.92 13.81 -11.59
C ARG A 101 -20.09 14.90 -10.93
N LEU A 102 -19.01 15.31 -11.60
CA LEU A 102 -18.25 16.47 -11.17
C LEU A 102 -19.10 17.74 -11.34
N PRO A 103 -19.04 18.69 -10.39
CA PRO A 103 -19.64 20.00 -10.57
C PRO A 103 -19.07 20.69 -11.81
N LYS A 104 -19.90 21.52 -12.46
CA LYS A 104 -19.48 22.28 -13.66
C LYS A 104 -18.25 23.13 -13.34
N GLY A 105 -17.22 23.02 -14.17
CA GLY A 105 -15.98 23.80 -14.05
C GLY A 105 -14.88 23.16 -13.19
N VAL A 106 -15.13 22.06 -12.49
CA VAL A 106 -14.10 21.33 -11.73
C VAL A 106 -13.36 20.37 -12.66
N LYS A 107 -12.04 20.53 -12.79
CA LYS A 107 -11.18 19.63 -13.55
C LYS A 107 -10.69 18.49 -12.67
N LYS A 108 -10.54 17.29 -13.24
CA LYS A 108 -10.06 16.06 -12.55
C LYS A 108 -8.70 16.26 -11.85
N SER A 109 -7.85 17.14 -12.38
CA SER A 109 -6.52 17.47 -11.84
C SER A 109 -6.56 18.10 -10.45
N THR A 110 -7.67 18.73 -10.02
CA THR A 110 -7.77 19.33 -8.69
C THR A 110 -7.77 18.27 -7.57
N LEU A 111 -8.19 17.03 -7.87
CA LEU A 111 -8.18 15.94 -6.88
C LEU A 111 -6.78 15.34 -6.64
N GLN A 112 -5.84 15.48 -7.60
CA GLN A 112 -4.45 15.03 -7.45
C GLN A 112 -3.67 15.87 -6.42
N ILE A 113 -4.13 17.08 -6.10
CA ILE A 113 -3.46 17.97 -5.14
C ILE A 113 -3.54 17.41 -3.71
N LEU A 114 -4.54 16.59 -3.39
CA LEU A 114 -4.65 15.95 -2.07
C LEU A 114 -3.70 14.74 -1.92
N GLU A 115 -3.32 14.07 -3.02
CA GLU A 115 -2.34 12.96 -2.99
C GLU A 115 -0.92 13.47 -2.66
N ASN A 116 -0.57 14.68 -3.10
CA ASN A 116 0.73 15.30 -2.82
C ASN A 116 0.90 15.77 -1.37
N SER A 117 -0.16 15.77 -0.57
CA SER A 117 -0.12 16.20 0.84
C SER A 117 0.68 15.22 1.70
N TYR A 118 0.68 13.93 1.36
CA TYR A 118 1.47 12.90 2.05
C TYR A 118 2.96 12.91 1.66
N HIS A 119 3.29 13.39 0.45
CA HIS A 119 4.69 13.49 0.03
C HIS A 119 5.41 14.66 0.73
N VAL A 120 4.69 15.72 1.12
CA VAL A 120 5.25 16.82 1.93
C VAL A 120 5.51 16.36 3.37
N SER A 121 4.62 15.59 3.99
CA SER A 121 4.79 15.14 5.39
C SER A 121 5.91 14.12 5.60
N SER A 122 6.22 13.30 4.59
CA SER A 122 7.34 12.35 4.61
C SER A 122 8.71 13.04 4.58
N GLN A 123 8.87 14.16 3.87
CA GLN A 123 10.13 14.91 3.88
C GLN A 123 10.29 15.79 5.14
N SER A 124 9.18 16.25 5.74
CA SER A 124 9.21 17.01 7.01
C SER A 124 9.77 16.22 8.18
N SER A 125 9.56 14.90 8.21
CA SER A 125 10.01 14.03 9.31
C SER A 125 11.51 13.69 9.24
N LEU A 126 12.17 13.90 8.09
CA LEU A 126 13.62 13.76 7.94
C LEU A 126 14.39 15.05 8.26
N LEU A 127 13.71 16.20 8.42
CA LEU A 127 14.34 17.50 8.68
C LEU A 127 14.40 17.90 10.17
N GLN A 128 13.94 17.06 11.10
CA GLN A 128 14.05 17.32 12.54
C GLN A 128 14.93 16.28 13.24
N ALA A 129 16.18 16.18 12.81
CA ALA A 129 17.25 15.57 13.60
C ALA A 129 18.59 16.28 13.30
N LYS A 130 18.70 17.54 13.75
CA LYS A 130 20.00 18.14 14.07
C LYS A 130 19.94 18.61 15.52
N HIS A 131 20.63 17.85 16.35
CA HIS A 131 20.88 18.12 17.76
C HIS A 131 21.76 19.37 17.88
N SER A 132 21.44 20.26 18.82
CA SER A 132 22.36 21.29 19.33
C SER A 132 23.28 20.71 20.40
#